data_AF-A0A6I8P6A9-F1
#
_entry.id   AF-A0A6I8P6A9-F1
#
_cell.length_a   1.000
_cell.length_b   1.000
_cell.length_c   1.000
_cell.angle_alpha   90.00
_cell.angle_beta   90.00
_cell.angle_gamma   90.00
#
_symmetry.space_group_name_H-M   'P 1'
#
loop_
_entity.id
_entity.type
_entity.pdbx_description
1 polymer ?
#
loop_
_entity_poly.entity_id
_entity_poly.type
_entity_poly.pdbx_seq_one_letter_code
_entity_poly.pdbx_strand_id
1 'polypeptide(L)'
;MKTLLLLSLLVVLAAAAVGGYESHESMESYEMNPFIPRRNANSFIAPRQRWRSRAQERARELSKPSHEIQREACDDYPLCQRYARNYGYRAAYTRYPGGFRV
;
A
#
# COMPACT_ATOMS: atom_id res chain seq x y z
N MET A 1 -14.30 -22.07 -48.85
CA MET A 1 -13.27 -22.36 -47.82
C MET A 1 -12.55 -21.10 -47.35
N LYS A 2 -12.13 -20.18 -48.24
CA LYS A 2 -11.49 -18.90 -47.86
C LYS A 2 -12.36 -17.98 -46.99
N THR A 3 -13.67 -17.96 -47.24
CA THR A 3 -14.63 -17.17 -46.46
C THR A 3 -14.75 -17.62 -45.00
N LEU A 4 -14.68 -18.92 -44.75
CA LEU A 4 -14.71 -19.48 -43.40
C LEU A 4 -13.46 -19.11 -42.60
N LEU A 5 -12.29 -19.08 -43.26
CA LEU A 5 -11.04 -18.64 -42.64
C LEU A 5 -11.08 -17.17 -42.25
N LEU A 6 -11.65 -16.31 -43.10
CA LEU A 6 -11.81 -14.88 -42.80
C LEU A 6 -12.76 -14.66 -41.63
N LEU A 7 -13.87 -15.40 -41.57
CA LEU A 7 -14.82 -15.32 -40.47
C LEU A 7 -14.21 -15.82 -39.14
N SER A 8 -13.44 -16.92 -39.16
CA SER A 8 -12.76 -17.40 -37.95
C SER A 8 -11.72 -16.40 -37.44
N LEU A 9 -10.99 -15.73 -38.34
CA LEU A 9 -9.99 -14.73 -37.98
C LEU A 9 -10.64 -13.51 -37.31
N LEU A 10 -11.78 -13.05 -37.86
CA LEU A 10 -12.56 -11.95 -37.30
C LEU A 10 -13.08 -12.24 -35.90
N VAL A 11 -13.57 -13.46 -35.65
CA VAL A 11 -14.05 -13.88 -34.33
C VAL A 11 -12.93 -13.89 -33.29
N VAL A 12 -11.74 -14.38 -33.65
CA VAL A 12 -10.57 -14.39 -32.75
C VAL A 12 -10.11 -12.97 -32.42
N LEU A 13 -10.08 -12.07 -33.40
CA LEU A 13 -9.71 -10.67 -33.17
C LEU A 13 -10.71 -9.95 -32.26
N ALA A 14 -12.01 -10.19 -32.46
CA ALA A 14 -13.06 -9.60 -31.63
C ALA A 14 -12.98 -10.11 -30.18
N ALA A 15 -12.76 -11.41 -29.98
CA ALA A 15 -12.59 -11.98 -28.64
C ALA A 15 -11.35 -11.43 -27.91
N ALA A 16 -10.23 -11.25 -28.62
CA ALA A 16 -9.02 -10.66 -28.05
C ALA A 16 -9.20 -9.19 -27.66
N ALA A 17 -9.90 -8.42 -28.49
CA ALA A 17 -10.19 -7.00 -28.22
C ALA A 17 -11.14 -6.81 -27.04
N VAL A 18 -12.18 -7.66 -26.91
CA VAL A 18 -13.16 -7.57 -25.83
C VAL A 18 -12.58 -8.12 -24.51
N GLY A 19 -11.88 -9.26 -24.54
CA GLY A 19 -11.31 -9.87 -23.32
C GLY A 19 -10.14 -9.08 -22.71
N GLY A 20 -9.42 -8.29 -23.50
CA GLY A 20 -8.35 -7.42 -22.99
C GLY A 20 -8.85 -6.20 -22.22
N TYR A 21 -10.11 -5.78 -22.44
CA TYR A 21 -10.67 -4.57 -21.84
C TYR A 21 -11.10 -4.78 -20.37
N GLU A 22 -11.69 -5.93 -20.04
CA GLU A 22 -12.10 -6.27 -18.66
C GLU A 22 -10.91 -6.54 -17.71
N SER A 23 -9.71 -6.78 -18.23
CA SER A 23 -8.53 -7.03 -17.39
C SER A 23 -7.94 -5.77 -16.76
N HIS A 24 -8.36 -4.57 -17.20
CA HIS A 24 -7.81 -3.32 -16.64
C HIS A 24 -8.32 -3.03 -15.23
N GLU A 25 -9.50 -3.56 -14.87
CA GLU A 25 -10.15 -3.32 -13.57
C GLU A 25 -9.43 -4.04 -12.40
N SER A 26 -8.53 -4.99 -12.67
CA SER A 26 -7.77 -5.69 -11.63
C SER A 26 -6.47 -4.99 -11.20
N MET A 27 -6.08 -3.93 -11.90
CA MET A 27 -4.81 -3.23 -11.64
C MET A 27 -4.88 -2.25 -10.45
N GLU A 28 -6.07 -1.97 -9.92
CA GLU A 28 -6.24 -1.18 -8.69
C GLU A 28 -5.72 -1.88 -7.42
N SER A 29 -5.47 -3.19 -7.48
CA SER A 29 -4.92 -3.95 -6.35
C SER A 29 -3.41 -3.76 -6.11
N TYR A 30 -2.70 -3.06 -7.02
CA TYR A 30 -1.26 -2.80 -6.93
C TYR A 30 -0.90 -1.54 -6.10
N GLU A 31 -1.79 -1.11 -5.21
CA GLU A 31 -1.44 -0.12 -4.21
C GLU A 31 -0.41 -0.71 -3.25
N MET A 32 0.79 -0.12 -3.24
CA MET A 32 1.87 -0.55 -2.35
C MET A 32 1.49 -0.43 -0.86
N ASN A 33 0.56 0.48 -0.54
CA ASN A 33 -0.03 0.72 0.78
C ASN A 33 -1.56 0.90 0.66
N PRO A 34 -2.34 -0.20 0.57
CA PRO A 34 -3.81 -0.12 0.57
C PRO A 34 -4.37 0.26 1.95
N PHE A 35 -3.51 0.26 2.97
CA PHE A 35 -3.86 0.62 4.34
C PHE A 35 -3.25 1.96 4.72
N ILE A 36 -4.08 2.77 5.38
CA ILE A 36 -3.67 4.03 5.98
C ILE A 36 -2.69 3.71 7.12
N PRO A 37 -1.52 4.37 7.19
CA PRO A 37 -0.57 4.12 8.26
C PRO A 37 -1.21 4.41 9.62
N ARG A 38 -0.83 3.63 10.64
CA ARG A 38 -1.41 3.70 11.99
C ARG A 38 -1.41 5.12 12.56
N ARG A 39 -0.36 5.89 12.27
CA ARG A 39 -0.18 7.30 12.65
C ARG A 39 -1.26 8.24 12.07
N ASN A 40 -1.81 7.89 10.90
CA ASN A 40 -2.82 8.67 10.19
C ASN A 40 -4.23 8.09 10.30
N ALA A 41 -4.41 6.95 10.99
CA ALA A 41 -5.69 6.26 11.10
C ALA A 41 -6.76 7.07 11.87
N ASN A 42 -6.34 8.01 12.72
CA ASN A 42 -7.23 8.90 13.47
C ASN A 42 -7.67 10.16 12.71
N SER A 43 -7.24 10.32 11.46
CA SER A 43 -7.50 11.51 10.64
C SER A 43 -9.00 11.77 10.39
N PHE A 44 -9.83 10.73 10.43
CA PHE A 44 -11.28 10.80 10.20
C PHE A 44 -12.11 11.11 11.47
N ILE A 45 -11.48 11.21 12.65
CA ILE A 45 -12.21 11.43 13.90
C ILE A 45 -12.67 12.89 14.01
N ALA A 46 -13.96 13.09 14.31
CA ALA A 46 -14.56 14.41 14.46
C ALA A 46 -13.84 15.29 15.50
N PRO A 47 -13.74 16.63 15.28
CA PRO A 47 -12.96 17.53 16.13
C PRO A 47 -13.30 17.48 17.63
N ARG A 48 -14.56 17.24 17.98
CA ARG A 48 -15.05 17.20 19.36
C ARG A 48 -14.55 15.99 20.16
N GLN A 49 -14.31 14.85 19.50
CA GLN A 49 -13.75 13.66 20.13
C GLN A 49 -12.21 13.63 20.10
N ARG A 50 -11.60 14.54 19.32
CA ARG A 50 -10.17 14.59 19.06
C ARG A 50 -9.30 14.82 20.30
N TRP A 51 -9.82 15.49 21.33
CA TRP A 51 -9.02 15.81 22.52
C TRP A 51 -8.73 14.57 23.37
N ARG A 52 -9.75 13.74 23.63
CA ARG A 52 -9.60 12.48 24.36
C ARG A 52 -8.77 11.47 23.57
N SER A 53 -8.99 11.35 22.26
CA SER A 53 -8.19 10.47 21.41
C SER A 53 -6.73 10.92 21.31
N ARG A 54 -6.45 12.22 21.23
CA ARG A 54 -5.06 12.75 21.27
C ARG A 54 -4.35 12.44 22.59
N ALA A 55 -5.04 12.55 23.72
CA ALA A 55 -4.45 12.23 25.02
C ALA A 55 -4.11 10.73 25.12
N GLN A 56 -5.02 9.87 24.67
CA GLN A 56 -4.81 8.41 24.63
C GLN A 56 -3.70 8.03 23.65
N GLU A 57 -3.63 8.67 22.48
CA GLU A 57 -2.58 8.40 21.50
C GLU A 57 -1.21 8.83 22.03
N ARG A 58 -1.10 9.99 22.69
CA ARG A 58 0.16 10.40 23.34
C ARG A 58 0.62 9.41 24.40
N ALA A 59 -0.30 8.90 25.23
CA ALA A 59 0.04 7.88 26.22
C ALA A 59 0.51 6.57 25.56
N ARG A 60 -0.08 6.21 24.41
CA ARG A 60 0.32 5.04 23.61
C ARG A 60 1.67 5.21 22.93
N GLU A 61 1.96 6.39 22.39
CA GLU A 61 3.25 6.72 21.78
C GLU A 61 4.39 6.63 22.80
N LEU A 62 4.13 6.99 24.07
CA LEU A 62 5.12 6.88 25.15
C LEU A 62 5.44 5.44 25.54
N SER A 63 4.46 4.53 25.47
CA SER A 63 4.65 3.11 25.80
C SER A 63 5.01 2.24 24.58
N LYS A 64 5.26 2.88 23.43
CA LYS A 64 5.49 2.20 22.17
C LYS A 64 6.84 1.48 22.18
N PRO A 65 6.89 0.19 21.81
CA PRO A 65 8.15 -0.54 21.79
C PRO A 65 9.02 -0.12 20.60
N SER A 66 10.34 -0.23 20.76
CA SER A 66 11.32 0.22 19.75
C SER A 66 11.14 -0.44 18.38
N HIS A 67 10.72 -1.71 18.32
CA HIS A 67 10.47 -2.40 17.05
C HIS A 67 9.28 -1.81 16.28
N GLU A 68 8.27 -1.31 17.00
CA GLU A 68 7.10 -0.70 16.39
C GLU A 68 7.43 0.69 15.87
N ILE A 69 8.27 1.45 16.59
CA ILE A 69 8.81 2.73 16.14
C ILE A 69 9.62 2.55 14.85
N GLN A 70 10.52 1.55 14.80
CA GLN A 70 11.32 1.25 13.61
C GLN A 70 10.45 0.85 12.40
N ARG A 71 9.37 0.10 12.66
CA ARG A 71 8.41 -0.29 11.65
C ARG A 71 7.70 0.91 11.06
N GLU A 72 7.13 1.77 11.90
CA GLU A 72 6.41 2.96 11.45
C GLU A 72 7.32 3.92 10.70
N ALA A 73 8.55 4.10 11.18
CA ALA A 73 9.55 4.91 10.51
C ALA A 73 9.77 4.40 9.08
N CYS A 74 9.88 3.09 8.89
CA CYS A 74 10.05 2.48 7.57
C CYS A 74 8.80 2.47 6.68
N ASP A 75 7.60 2.49 7.26
CA ASP A 75 6.35 2.62 6.49
C ASP A 75 6.23 4.04 5.86
N ASP A 76 6.84 5.07 6.47
CA ASP A 76 6.91 6.43 5.91
C ASP A 76 7.90 6.55 4.74
N TYR A 77 8.82 5.58 4.54
CA TYR A 77 9.84 5.61 3.50
C TYR A 77 9.75 4.40 2.55
N PRO A 78 9.27 4.58 1.30
CA PRO A 78 8.95 3.47 0.38
C PRO A 78 10.12 2.52 0.10
N LEU A 79 11.36 3.04 0.09
CA LEU A 79 12.57 2.22 -0.08
C LEU A 79 12.88 1.38 1.17
N CYS A 80 12.68 1.93 2.38
CA CYS A 80 12.80 1.12 3.59
C CYS A 80 11.71 0.05 3.60
N GLN A 81 10.47 0.40 3.29
CA GLN A 81 9.36 -0.53 3.29
C GLN A 81 9.57 -1.70 2.33
N ARG A 82 10.02 -1.42 1.09
CA ARG A 82 10.31 -2.47 0.10
C ARG A 82 11.41 -3.42 0.58
N TYR A 83 12.45 -2.88 1.22
CA TYR A 83 13.54 -3.68 1.78
C TYR A 83 13.09 -4.49 3.00
N ALA A 84 12.26 -3.91 3.86
CA ALA A 84 11.73 -4.54 5.07
C ALA A 84 10.85 -5.77 4.76
N ARG A 85 10.14 -5.78 3.62
CA ARG A 85 9.38 -6.97 3.19
C ARG A 85 10.24 -8.20 2.97
N ASN A 86 11.50 -8.00 2.57
CA ASN A 86 12.41 -9.11 2.23
C ASN A 86 13.36 -9.44 3.39
N TYR A 87 13.82 -8.43 4.14
CA TYR A 87 14.90 -8.57 5.14
C TYR A 87 14.48 -8.20 6.57
N GLY A 88 13.23 -7.76 6.76
CA GLY A 88 12.70 -7.32 8.05
C GLY A 88 13.01 -5.87 8.39
N TYR A 89 12.17 -5.31 9.27
CA TYR A 89 12.20 -3.88 9.63
C TYR A 89 13.49 -3.45 10.34
N ARG A 90 14.08 -4.31 11.17
CA ARG A 90 15.32 -3.98 11.90
C ARG A 90 16.50 -3.76 10.95
N ALA A 91 16.68 -4.66 9.97
CA ALA A 91 17.73 -4.53 8.97
C ALA A 91 17.49 -3.33 8.04
N ALA A 92 16.22 -3.12 7.66
CA ALA A 92 15.81 -2.00 6.82
C ALA A 92 16.07 -0.63 7.49
N TYR A 93 15.73 -0.52 8.77
CA TYR A 93 15.95 0.68 9.59
C TYR A 93 17.44 1.02 9.69
N THR A 94 18.31 0.02 9.91
CA THR A 94 19.77 0.24 9.96
C THR A 94 20.35 0.68 8.61
N ARG A 95 19.75 0.27 7.50
CA ARG A 95 20.23 0.60 6.14
C ARG A 95 19.75 1.96 5.66
N TYR A 96 18.56 2.39 6.08
CA TYR A 96 17.95 3.66 5.68
C TYR A 96 17.64 4.57 6.88
N PRO A 97 18.65 4.99 7.68
CA PRO A 97 18.42 5.77 8.90
C PRO A 97 17.89 7.20 8.66
N GLY A 98 18.02 7.73 7.43
CA GLY A 98 17.83 9.15 7.12
C GLY A 98 16.43 9.59 6.68
N GLY A 99 15.43 8.70 6.68
CA GLY A 99 14.04 9.05 6.34
C GLY A 99 13.18 9.45 7.54
N PHE A 100 13.70 9.30 8.75
CA PHE A 100 12.90 9.26 9.97
C PHE A 100 12.96 10.60 10.70
N ARG A 101 12.13 11.57 10.30
CA ARG A 101 11.86 12.73 11.16
C ARG A 101 11.03 12.24 12.35
N VAL A 102 11.68 12.18 13.52
CA VAL A 102 11.01 12.14 14.82
C VAL A 102 10.35 13.50 15.07
#